data_AF-A0A554VFP1-F1
#
_entry.id   AF-A0A554VFP1-F1
#
_cell.length_a   1.000
_cell.length_b   1.000
_cell.length_c   1.000
_cell.angle_alpha   90.00
_cell.angle_beta   90.00
_cell.angle_gamma   90.00
#
_symmetry.space_group_name_H-M   'P 1'
#
loop_
_entity.id
_entity.type
_entity.pdbx_description
1 polymer ?
#
loop_
_entity_poly.entity_id
_entity_poly.type
_entity_poly.pdbx_seq_one_letter_code
_entity_poly.pdbx_strand_id
1 'polypeptide(L)'
;MDRVELYSGGFPVTTTTFNFLQEAYGKAISALTALGGETFILEGVQVVGDNITDGTIVYNGEYLPFSGGTFNETVSIYEDVQEVAYNQDNDNDGNLDLKRAYVKRYAKCGTDGIESFNFDLLKSFTPLTGLSMPIGSIMMWSGSVASIPKGWALCDGANGTPDLRNRFIVGAGSSYNVGAKGGADQVTLTQSQMPSHNHTGNTNNAGNHRHTGSTYSGGSHSHSVPNENGVNGGSGVHFRIEGRNRARQSGTVAGSHSHTLNMSYAGNHNHAFTTNSKGGNAAHENRPPYYGLAFIMFKGL
;
A
#
# COMPACT_ATOMS: atom_id res chain seq x y z
N MET A 1 2.99 -55.87 4.74
CA MET A 1 3.94 -56.87 5.27
C MET A 1 3.50 -57.16 6.70
N ASP A 2 2.32 -57.75 6.88
CA ASP A 2 1.53 -57.52 8.11
C ASP A 2 1.39 -58.76 8.99
N ARG A 3 2.17 -59.83 8.71
CA ARG A 3 2.09 -61.07 9.49
C ARG A 3 3.47 -61.65 9.75
N VAL A 4 3.87 -61.66 11.01
CA VAL A 4 4.98 -62.49 11.50
C VAL A 4 4.41 -63.87 11.76
N GLU A 5 4.71 -64.82 10.87
CA GLU A 5 4.29 -66.21 11.02
C GLU A 5 5.33 -66.97 11.83
N LEU A 6 4.96 -67.29 13.08
CA LEU A 6 5.75 -68.17 13.93
C LEU A 6 5.22 -69.60 13.75
N TYR A 7 6.01 -70.44 13.07
CA TYR A 7 5.67 -71.84 12.89
C TYR A 7 5.95 -72.61 14.19
N SER A 8 4.91 -73.10 14.86
CA SER A 8 5.08 -73.98 16.03
C SER A 8 5.52 -75.37 15.55
N GLY A 9 6.81 -75.67 15.65
CA GLY A 9 7.33 -76.96 15.17
C GLY A 9 8.82 -77.24 15.40
N GLY A 10 9.54 -76.40 16.18
CA GLY A 10 10.88 -76.75 16.65
C GLY A 10 12.06 -76.07 15.96
N PHE A 11 11.86 -75.04 15.15
CA PHE A 11 12.99 -74.17 14.76
C PHE A 11 13.20 -73.11 15.84
N PRO A 12 14.40 -73.04 16.47
CA PRO A 12 14.71 -71.99 17.43
C PRO A 12 14.62 -70.63 16.76
N VAL A 13 14.13 -69.62 17.49
CA VAL A 13 14.07 -68.25 16.97
C VAL A 13 15.50 -67.79 16.71
N THR A 14 15.83 -67.54 15.44
CA THR A 14 17.18 -67.18 15.04
C THR A 14 17.39 -65.68 15.19
N THR A 15 18.64 -65.28 15.38
CA THR A 15 19.06 -63.86 15.35
C THR A 15 18.65 -63.18 14.03
N THR A 16 18.60 -63.91 12.92
CA THR A 16 18.13 -63.41 11.62
C THR A 16 16.68 -62.94 11.66
N THR A 17 15.78 -63.69 12.32
CA THR A 17 14.37 -63.30 12.43
C THR A 17 14.20 -62.05 13.30
N PHE A 18 14.95 -61.94 14.40
CA PHE A 18 14.93 -60.75 15.24
C PHE A 18 15.57 -59.52 14.56
N ASN A 19 16.63 -59.72 13.77
CA ASN A 19 17.21 -58.65 12.96
C ASN A 19 16.21 -58.13 11.92
N PHE A 20 15.46 -59.02 11.26
CA PHE A 20 14.40 -58.62 10.34
C PHE A 20 13.32 -57.78 11.04
N LEU A 21 12.85 -58.20 12.23
CA LEU A 21 11.87 -57.43 13.00
C LEU A 21 12.44 -56.07 13.42
N GLN A 22 13.68 -56.04 13.93
CA GLN A 22 14.34 -54.80 14.32
C GLN A 22 14.47 -53.83 13.14
N GLU A 23 14.86 -54.31 11.96
CA GLU A 23 14.93 -53.47 10.76
C GLU A 23 13.55 -52.99 10.29
N ALA A 24 12.55 -53.86 10.28
CA ALA A 24 11.21 -53.53 9.81
C ALA A 24 10.56 -52.44 10.68
N TYR A 25 10.60 -52.59 12.01
CA TYR A 25 10.05 -51.59 12.92
C TYR A 25 10.95 -50.37 13.06
N GLY A 26 12.28 -50.54 13.11
CA GLY A 26 13.22 -49.43 13.22
C GLY A 26 13.13 -48.46 12.04
N LYS A 27 13.08 -48.97 10.80
CA LYS A 27 12.92 -48.13 9.60
C LYS A 27 11.57 -47.43 9.56
N ALA A 28 10.49 -48.13 9.92
CA ALA A 28 9.15 -47.54 9.94
C ALA A 28 9.03 -46.43 10.99
N ILE A 29 9.52 -46.67 12.21
CA ILE A 29 9.52 -45.68 13.30
C ILE A 29 10.40 -44.49 12.92
N SER A 30 11.61 -44.72 12.40
CA SER A 30 12.51 -43.65 11.95
C SER A 30 11.91 -42.78 10.84
N ALA A 31 11.20 -43.38 9.87
CA ALA A 31 10.51 -42.64 8.83
C ALA A 31 9.36 -41.78 9.38
N LEU A 32 8.66 -42.26 10.41
CA LEU A 32 7.59 -41.52 11.08
C LEU A 32 8.13 -40.40 11.97
N THR A 33 9.19 -40.65 12.72
CA THR A 33 9.83 -39.64 13.58
C THR A 33 10.44 -38.51 12.76
N ALA A 34 10.95 -38.80 11.56
CA ALA A 34 11.47 -37.79 10.64
C ALA A 34 10.45 -36.68 10.27
N LEU A 35 9.14 -36.93 10.39
CA LEU A 35 8.11 -35.90 10.17
C LEU A 35 8.17 -34.77 11.21
N GLY A 36 8.66 -35.06 12.42
CA GLY A 36 8.79 -34.09 13.51
C GLY A 36 10.12 -33.35 13.57
N GLY A 37 11.07 -33.71 12.70
CA GLY A 37 12.44 -33.20 12.72
C GLY A 37 13.40 -34.12 13.48
N GLU A 38 14.61 -33.63 13.74
CA GLU A 38 15.69 -34.46 14.30
C GLU A 38 15.62 -34.60 15.83
N THR A 39 15.20 -33.57 16.56
CA THR A 39 15.11 -33.57 18.03
C THR A 39 13.82 -32.91 18.50
N PHE A 40 12.94 -33.66 19.15
CA PHE A 40 11.63 -33.16 19.64
C PHE A 40 11.00 -34.10 20.68
N ILE A 41 9.96 -33.62 21.36
CA ILE A 41 9.16 -34.41 22.30
C ILE A 41 7.98 -35.05 21.55
N LEU A 42 7.89 -36.37 21.60
CA LEU A 42 6.75 -37.13 21.04
C LEU A 42 5.56 -37.12 21.99
N GLU A 43 5.80 -37.41 23.27
CA GLU A 43 4.77 -37.53 24.29
C GLU A 43 5.36 -37.29 25.69
N GLY A 44 4.57 -36.72 26.60
CA GLY A 44 4.98 -36.50 27.98
C GLY A 44 6.07 -35.43 28.10
N VAL A 45 7.11 -35.72 28.90
CA VAL A 45 8.28 -34.85 29.12
C VAL A 45 7.85 -33.41 29.47
N GLN A 46 6.94 -33.30 30.44
CA GLN A 46 6.39 -32.03 30.89
C GLN A 46 7.02 -31.61 32.21
N VAL A 47 7.43 -30.36 32.31
CA VAL A 47 7.94 -29.77 33.55
C VAL A 47 6.76 -29.42 34.45
N VAL A 48 6.69 -30.03 35.62
CA VAL A 48 5.64 -29.86 36.62
C VAL A 48 6.29 -29.53 37.96
N GLY A 49 6.34 -28.22 38.29
CA GLY A 49 7.11 -27.73 39.43
C GLY A 49 8.61 -27.99 39.21
N ASP A 50 9.27 -28.61 40.19
CA ASP A 50 10.69 -28.96 40.13
C ASP A 50 10.95 -30.33 39.46
N ASN A 51 9.91 -30.99 38.97
CA ASN A 51 10.01 -32.32 38.38
C ASN A 51 9.67 -32.30 36.88
N ILE A 52 10.11 -33.34 36.19
CA ILE A 52 9.75 -33.63 34.81
C ILE A 52 9.11 -35.02 34.73
N THR A 53 8.01 -35.12 33.98
CA THR A 53 7.30 -36.39 33.81
C THR A 53 8.04 -37.34 32.88
N ASP A 54 7.74 -38.63 33.00
CA ASP A 54 8.12 -39.62 31.99
C ASP A 54 7.53 -39.25 30.62
N GLY A 55 8.11 -39.81 29.58
CA GLY A 55 7.63 -39.62 28.22
C GLY A 55 8.50 -40.26 27.17
N THR A 56 8.51 -39.66 26.00
CA THR A 56 9.28 -40.14 24.85
C THR A 56 9.79 -38.95 24.05
N ILE A 57 11.05 -39.03 23.66
CA ILE A 57 11.68 -38.04 22.80
C ILE A 57 12.19 -38.71 21.51
N VAL A 58 12.41 -37.87 20.52
CA VAL A 58 13.27 -38.18 19.38
C VAL A 58 14.53 -37.35 19.54
N TYR A 59 15.69 -37.99 19.37
CA TYR A 59 16.98 -37.31 19.39
C TYR A 59 17.84 -37.84 18.25
N ASN A 60 18.35 -36.94 17.40
CA ASN A 60 19.05 -37.28 16.15
C ASN A 60 18.29 -38.32 15.30
N GLY A 61 16.95 -38.23 15.27
CA GLY A 61 16.07 -39.15 14.53
C GLY A 61 15.82 -40.50 15.23
N GLU A 62 16.45 -40.78 16.36
CA GLU A 62 16.25 -42.00 17.16
C GLU A 62 15.11 -41.83 18.17
N TYR A 63 14.19 -42.80 18.21
CA TYR A 63 13.16 -42.89 19.22
C TYR A 63 13.77 -43.34 20.56
N LEU A 64 13.58 -42.55 21.63
CA LEU A 64 14.12 -42.86 22.96
C LEU A 64 13.06 -42.65 24.05
N PRO A 65 12.86 -43.63 24.95
CA PRO A 65 12.10 -43.42 26.18
C PRO A 65 12.77 -42.36 27.06
N PHE A 66 11.96 -41.49 27.66
CA PHE A 66 12.44 -40.49 28.61
C PHE A 66 11.99 -40.86 30.02
N SER A 67 12.95 -41.02 30.92
CA SER A 67 12.74 -41.28 32.34
C SER A 67 12.70 -39.95 33.09
N GLY A 68 11.59 -39.69 33.76
CA GLY A 68 11.35 -38.49 34.55
C GLY A 68 12.13 -38.45 35.86
N GLY A 69 11.88 -37.39 36.63
CA GLY A 69 12.57 -37.14 37.89
C GLY A 69 12.70 -35.65 38.18
N THR A 70 13.74 -35.25 38.89
CA THR A 70 14.04 -33.82 39.11
C THR A 70 14.44 -33.16 37.80
N PHE A 71 13.85 -32.01 37.52
CA PHE A 71 14.15 -31.24 36.32
C PHE A 71 15.59 -30.73 36.35
N ASN A 72 16.28 -30.85 35.21
CA ASN A 72 17.58 -30.26 34.95
C ASN A 72 17.58 -29.74 33.51
N GLU A 73 18.23 -28.61 33.26
CA GLU A 73 18.37 -28.02 31.93
C GLU A 73 19.22 -28.87 30.98
N THR A 74 19.96 -29.85 31.49
CA THR A 74 20.71 -30.83 30.69
C THR A 74 19.99 -32.18 30.70
N VAL A 75 19.83 -32.74 29.50
CA VAL A 75 19.37 -34.11 29.28
C VAL A 75 20.54 -34.95 28.79
N SER A 76 20.72 -36.12 29.38
CA SER A 76 21.70 -37.10 28.91
C SER A 76 21.03 -38.40 28.47
N ILE A 77 21.68 -39.08 27.54
CA ILE A 77 21.34 -40.45 27.12
C ILE A 77 22.12 -41.42 27.99
N TYR A 78 21.44 -42.46 28.47
CA TYR A 78 22.00 -43.53 29.28
C TYR A 78 21.85 -44.85 28.53
N GLU A 79 22.83 -45.74 28.71
CA GLU A 79 22.81 -47.12 28.21
C GLU A 79 23.08 -48.06 29.38
N ASP A 80 22.04 -48.72 29.88
CA ASP A 80 22.18 -49.72 30.93
C ASP A 80 22.47 -51.08 30.27
N VAL A 81 23.59 -51.68 30.65
CA VAL A 81 24.04 -52.98 30.15
C VAL A 81 24.01 -53.99 31.29
N GLN A 82 23.22 -55.04 31.13
CA GLN A 82 23.23 -56.19 32.02
C GLN A 82 24.01 -57.34 31.39
N GLU A 83 25.05 -57.79 32.08
CA GLU A 83 25.82 -58.97 31.71
C GLU A 83 25.25 -60.22 32.39
N VAL A 84 25.23 -61.34 31.66
CA VAL A 84 24.68 -62.62 32.12
C VAL A 84 25.70 -63.71 31.82
N ALA A 85 25.76 -64.70 32.72
CA ALA A 85 26.56 -65.91 32.55
C ALA A 85 26.24 -66.58 31.21
N TYR A 86 27.26 -66.69 30.36
CA TYR A 86 27.22 -67.32 29.06
C TYR A 86 27.78 -68.73 29.20
N ASN A 87 27.26 -69.70 28.44
CA ASN A 87 27.63 -71.12 28.53
C ASN A 87 29.05 -71.43 27.98
N GLN A 88 30.04 -70.63 28.36
CA GLN A 88 31.47 -70.81 28.12
C GLN A 88 32.20 -70.40 29.39
N ASP A 89 33.29 -71.10 29.67
CA ASP A 89 34.24 -70.80 30.74
C ASP A 89 35.61 -70.85 30.04
N ASN A 90 35.99 -69.73 29.40
CA ASN A 90 37.20 -69.69 28.57
C ASN A 90 38.47 -69.50 29.40
N ASP A 91 38.36 -68.93 30.59
CA ASP A 91 39.47 -68.77 31.53
C ASP A 91 39.60 -69.95 32.51
N ASN A 92 38.65 -70.89 32.46
CA ASN A 92 38.66 -72.18 33.13
C ASN A 92 38.70 -72.02 34.66
N ASP A 93 38.03 -70.97 35.17
CA ASP A 93 37.99 -70.57 36.58
C ASP A 93 36.86 -71.26 37.37
N GLY A 94 36.01 -72.04 36.68
CA GLY A 94 34.87 -72.74 37.26
C GLY A 94 33.60 -71.89 37.36
N ASN A 95 33.63 -70.64 36.91
CA ASN A 95 32.49 -69.77 36.70
C ASN A 95 32.20 -69.63 35.19
N LEU A 96 30.97 -69.25 34.87
CA LEU A 96 30.59 -68.98 33.49
C LEU A 96 30.99 -67.55 33.11
N ASP A 97 31.60 -67.38 31.94
CA ASP A 97 31.98 -66.08 31.37
C ASP A 97 30.75 -65.17 31.28
N LEU A 98 30.86 -63.93 31.77
CA LEU A 98 29.79 -62.94 31.62
C LEU A 98 29.81 -62.35 30.19
N LYS A 99 28.63 -62.27 29.56
CA LYS A 99 28.44 -61.53 28.31
C LYS A 99 27.29 -60.54 28.41
N ARG A 100 27.44 -59.40 27.75
CA ARG A 100 26.38 -58.39 27.58
C ARG A 100 25.15 -59.04 26.96
N ALA A 101 24.03 -59.07 27.69
CA ALA A 101 22.82 -59.76 27.27
C ALA A 101 21.62 -58.82 27.10
N TYR A 102 21.46 -57.84 28.00
CA TYR A 102 20.38 -56.86 27.92
C TYR A 102 20.94 -55.46 27.87
N VAL A 103 20.56 -54.69 26.85
CA VAL A 103 20.97 -53.31 26.66
C VAL A 103 19.72 -52.44 26.57
N LYS A 104 19.61 -51.42 27.42
CA LYS A 104 18.50 -50.46 27.43
C LYS A 104 19.04 -49.05 27.27
N ARG A 105 18.69 -48.37 26.17
CA ARG A 105 18.92 -46.92 26.00
C ARG A 105 17.68 -46.12 26.39
N TYR A 106 17.91 -45.02 27.11
CA TYR A 106 16.87 -44.07 27.50
C TYR A 106 17.49 -42.69 27.77
N ALA A 107 16.68 -41.65 27.75
CA ALA A 107 17.09 -40.29 28.12
C ALA A 107 16.59 -39.92 29.51
N LYS A 108 17.33 -39.10 30.24
CA LYS A 108 16.95 -38.56 31.55
C LYS A 108 17.63 -37.21 31.78
N CYS A 109 17.01 -36.32 32.55
CA CYS A 109 17.69 -35.12 33.06
C CYS A 109 18.91 -35.48 33.92
N GLY A 110 20.09 -34.96 33.54
CA GLY A 110 21.37 -35.29 34.17
C GLY A 110 22.55 -34.84 33.33
N THR A 111 23.76 -35.11 33.82
CA THR A 111 25.03 -34.81 33.14
C THR A 111 25.91 -36.04 32.95
N ASP A 112 25.49 -37.18 33.51
CA ASP A 112 26.36 -38.35 33.71
C ASP A 112 26.14 -39.44 32.65
N GLY A 113 25.43 -39.12 31.57
CA GLY A 113 25.18 -40.06 30.47
C GLY A 113 26.29 -40.07 29.41
N ILE A 114 26.10 -40.93 28.40
CA ILE A 114 27.05 -41.12 27.28
C ILE A 114 27.09 -39.93 26.31
N GLU A 115 25.98 -39.21 26.20
CA GLU A 115 25.82 -38.03 25.37
C GLU A 115 24.85 -37.09 26.08
N SER A 116 25.10 -35.78 26.01
CA SER A 116 24.29 -34.78 26.70
C SER A 116 23.97 -33.60 25.80
N PHE A 117 22.78 -33.04 25.97
CA PHE A 117 22.29 -31.89 25.22
C PHE A 117 21.38 -31.02 26.10
N ASN A 118 21.16 -29.78 25.68
CA ASN A 118 20.31 -28.85 26.44
C ASN A 118 18.82 -29.17 26.20
N PHE A 119 18.04 -29.18 27.29
CA PHE A 119 16.60 -29.44 27.27
C PHE A 119 15.84 -28.51 26.32
N ASP A 120 16.30 -27.28 26.10
CA ASP A 120 15.68 -26.31 25.17
C ASP A 120 15.64 -26.79 23.73
N LEU A 121 16.47 -27.77 23.34
CA LEU A 121 16.40 -28.39 22.01
C LEU A 121 15.15 -29.27 21.85
N LEU A 122 14.59 -29.78 22.94
CA LEU A 122 13.36 -30.55 22.94
C LEU A 122 12.16 -29.62 22.82
N LYS A 123 11.62 -29.50 21.60
CA LYS A 123 10.37 -28.79 21.35
C LYS A 123 9.19 -29.78 21.38
N SER A 124 8.10 -29.38 22.02
CA SER A 124 6.85 -30.13 21.93
C SER A 124 6.34 -30.09 20.49
N PHE A 125 5.91 -31.25 19.99
CA PHE A 125 5.32 -31.33 18.67
C PHE A 125 3.93 -30.67 18.65
N THR A 126 3.74 -29.64 17.82
CA THR A 126 2.40 -29.08 17.56
C THR A 126 1.61 -30.12 16.77
N PRO A 127 0.44 -30.57 17.27
CA PRO A 127 -0.39 -31.51 16.51
C PRO A 127 -0.66 -31.00 15.09
N LEU A 128 -0.70 -31.89 14.10
CA LEU A 128 -0.99 -31.51 12.71
C LEU A 128 -2.28 -30.70 12.56
N THR A 129 -3.25 -30.93 13.45
CA THR A 129 -4.51 -30.17 13.53
C THR A 129 -4.30 -28.69 13.87
N GLY A 130 -3.23 -28.35 14.59
CA GLY A 130 -2.85 -26.97 14.93
C GLY A 130 -1.97 -26.28 13.89
N LEU A 131 -1.45 -27.00 12.90
CA LEU A 131 -0.64 -26.44 11.80
C LEU A 131 -1.50 -25.94 10.63
N SER A 132 -2.79 -26.23 10.62
CA SER A 132 -3.70 -25.79 9.56
C SER A 132 -4.11 -24.33 9.76
N MET A 133 -4.08 -23.53 8.68
CA MET A 133 -4.73 -22.22 8.68
C MET A 133 -6.21 -22.37 9.09
N PRO A 134 -6.74 -21.53 9.98
CA PRO A 134 -8.16 -21.58 10.32
C PRO A 134 -9.04 -21.39 9.07
N ILE A 135 -10.10 -22.19 8.93
CA ILE A 135 -11.10 -22.00 7.87
C ILE A 135 -11.67 -20.58 7.98
N GLY A 136 -11.75 -19.88 6.84
CA GLY A 136 -12.17 -18.48 6.78
C GLY A 136 -11.01 -17.49 6.76
N SER A 137 -9.77 -17.95 6.93
CA SER A 137 -8.60 -17.08 6.78
C SER A 137 -8.45 -16.60 5.34
N ILE A 138 -8.10 -15.33 5.16
CA ILE A 138 -7.99 -14.68 3.84
C ILE A 138 -6.52 -14.33 3.58
N MET A 139 -6.04 -14.64 2.38
CA MET A 139 -4.69 -14.26 1.92
C MET A 139 -4.73 -13.54 0.57
N MET A 140 -3.67 -12.78 0.29
CA MET A 140 -3.43 -12.21 -1.03
C MET A 140 -2.74 -13.24 -1.94
N TRP A 141 -3.26 -13.42 -3.15
CA TRP A 141 -2.83 -14.40 -4.14
C TRP A 141 -2.44 -13.72 -5.44
N SER A 142 -1.23 -13.99 -5.91
CA SER A 142 -0.66 -13.41 -7.14
C SER A 142 -0.86 -14.27 -8.38
N GLY A 143 -1.28 -15.53 -8.22
CA GLY A 143 -1.56 -16.42 -9.35
C GLY A 143 -2.91 -16.12 -10.02
N SER A 144 -3.19 -16.87 -11.09
CA SER A 144 -4.47 -16.78 -11.79
C SER A 144 -5.62 -17.23 -10.89
N VAL A 145 -6.79 -16.59 -11.07
CA VAL A 145 -8.06 -17.02 -10.46
C VAL A 145 -8.46 -18.42 -10.94
N ALA A 146 -8.08 -18.80 -12.16
CA ALA A 146 -8.35 -20.14 -12.70
C ALA A 146 -7.50 -21.24 -12.06
N SER A 147 -6.40 -20.87 -11.39
CA SER A 147 -5.45 -21.79 -10.77
C SER A 147 -5.42 -21.63 -9.24
N ILE A 148 -6.54 -21.23 -8.63
CA ILE A 148 -6.66 -21.16 -7.18
C ILE A 148 -6.43 -22.58 -6.61
N PRO A 149 -5.53 -22.76 -5.63
CA PRO A 149 -5.23 -24.07 -5.08
C PRO A 149 -6.45 -24.75 -4.47
N LYS A 150 -6.46 -26.10 -4.46
CA LYS A 150 -7.50 -26.88 -3.78
C LYS A 150 -7.57 -26.47 -2.31
N GLY A 151 -8.80 -26.38 -1.80
CA GLY A 151 -9.07 -25.94 -0.43
C GLY A 151 -9.10 -24.42 -0.25
N TRP A 152 -9.05 -23.65 -1.33
CA TRP A 152 -9.21 -22.20 -1.34
C TRP A 152 -10.35 -21.78 -2.27
N ALA A 153 -10.96 -20.63 -1.99
CA ALA A 153 -11.99 -20.03 -2.84
C ALA A 153 -11.72 -18.53 -3.04
N LEU A 154 -12.10 -17.99 -4.19
CA LEU A 154 -12.03 -16.55 -4.45
C LEU A 154 -12.98 -15.79 -3.52
N CYS A 155 -12.54 -14.65 -2.98
CA CYS A 155 -13.37 -13.73 -2.21
C CYS A 155 -14.24 -12.87 -3.14
N ASP A 156 -15.26 -13.49 -3.73
CA ASP A 156 -16.19 -12.87 -4.70
C ASP A 156 -17.65 -12.85 -4.21
N GLY A 157 -17.92 -13.29 -2.97
CA GLY A 157 -19.27 -13.40 -2.42
C GLY A 157 -19.90 -14.78 -2.58
N ALA A 158 -19.32 -15.66 -3.41
CA ALA A 158 -19.77 -17.03 -3.55
C ALA A 158 -19.12 -17.93 -2.48
N ASN A 159 -19.65 -19.15 -2.30
CA ASN A 159 -19.09 -20.18 -1.41
C ASN A 159 -18.88 -19.73 0.05
N GLY A 160 -19.71 -18.79 0.51
CA GLY A 160 -19.62 -18.19 1.85
C GLY A 160 -18.39 -17.30 2.06
N THR A 161 -17.78 -16.81 0.99
CA THR A 161 -16.68 -15.82 1.06
C THR A 161 -17.24 -14.39 1.09
N PRO A 162 -16.51 -13.42 1.65
CA PRO A 162 -16.82 -12.01 1.43
C PRO A 162 -16.47 -11.61 -0.01
N ASP A 163 -17.21 -10.65 -0.60
CA ASP A 163 -16.82 -10.04 -1.89
C ASP A 163 -15.83 -8.90 -1.66
N LEU A 164 -14.54 -9.18 -1.92
CA LEU A 164 -13.41 -8.27 -1.74
C LEU A 164 -12.85 -7.72 -3.07
N ARG A 165 -13.48 -8.03 -4.20
CA ARG A 165 -13.03 -7.53 -5.50
C ARG A 165 -13.19 -6.01 -5.56
N ASN A 166 -12.20 -5.32 -6.11
CA ASN A 166 -12.14 -3.86 -6.22
C ASN A 166 -12.30 -3.12 -4.88
N ARG A 167 -11.86 -3.73 -3.77
CA ARG A 167 -11.91 -3.11 -2.44
C ARG A 167 -10.53 -2.89 -1.86
N PHE A 168 -10.39 -1.79 -1.14
CA PHE A 168 -9.27 -1.59 -0.23
C PHE A 168 -9.64 -2.14 1.16
N ILE A 169 -8.70 -2.84 1.80
CA ILE A 169 -8.96 -3.48 3.08
C ILE A 169 -8.73 -2.48 4.21
N VAL A 170 -9.73 -2.33 5.08
CA VAL A 170 -9.66 -1.57 6.33
C VAL A 170 -9.73 -2.54 7.50
N GLY A 171 -8.88 -2.33 8.50
CA GLY A 171 -8.93 -3.10 9.75
C GLY A 171 -10.23 -2.83 10.50
N ALA A 172 -10.95 -3.90 10.85
CA ALA A 172 -12.13 -3.78 11.69
C ALA A 172 -11.73 -3.32 13.11
N GLY A 173 -12.60 -2.55 13.76
CA GLY A 173 -12.36 -1.95 15.07
C GLY A 173 -13.60 -1.20 15.56
N SER A 174 -13.43 -0.16 16.37
CA SER A 174 -14.55 0.64 16.88
C SER A 174 -15.32 1.40 15.80
N SER A 175 -14.63 1.86 14.74
CA SER A 175 -15.23 2.65 13.65
C SER A 175 -15.81 1.80 12.53
N TYR A 176 -15.31 0.57 12.34
CA TYR A 176 -15.67 -0.30 11.23
C TYR A 176 -15.93 -1.71 11.74
N ASN A 177 -17.18 -2.15 11.65
CA ASN A 177 -17.55 -3.54 11.98
C ASN A 177 -16.97 -4.52 10.95
N VAL A 178 -16.79 -5.78 11.36
CA VAL A 178 -16.40 -6.86 10.44
C VAL A 178 -17.42 -6.96 9.31
N GLY A 179 -16.94 -6.96 8.06
CA GLY A 179 -17.78 -7.03 6.86
C GLY A 179 -18.41 -5.70 6.45
N ALA A 180 -18.18 -4.60 7.18
CA ALA A 180 -18.62 -3.27 6.75
C ALA A 180 -17.99 -2.89 5.41
N LYS A 181 -18.79 -2.27 4.54
CA LYS A 181 -18.39 -1.80 3.22
C LYS A 181 -18.68 -0.30 3.11
N GLY A 182 -17.80 0.43 2.45
CA GLY A 182 -17.96 1.87 2.24
C GLY A 182 -17.01 2.38 1.17
N GLY A 183 -16.96 3.70 1.02
CA GLY A 183 -16.20 4.37 -0.04
C GLY A 183 -16.92 4.37 -1.39
N ALA A 184 -16.34 5.07 -2.35
CA ALA A 184 -16.77 5.12 -3.73
C ALA A 184 -15.53 5.08 -4.64
N ASP A 185 -15.63 4.40 -5.77
CA ASP A 185 -14.56 4.40 -6.78
C ASP A 185 -14.33 5.82 -7.30
N GLN A 186 -15.40 6.58 -7.51
CA GLN A 186 -15.36 7.96 -7.96
C GLN A 186 -16.24 8.85 -7.07
N VAL A 187 -15.72 10.03 -6.72
CA VAL A 187 -16.46 11.04 -5.95
C VAL A 187 -16.60 12.29 -6.79
N THR A 188 -17.84 12.65 -7.12
CA THR A 188 -18.16 13.97 -7.71
C THR A 188 -18.19 15.01 -6.61
N LEU A 189 -17.37 16.05 -6.74
CA LEU A 189 -17.36 17.16 -5.79
C LEU A 189 -18.65 17.96 -5.91
N THR A 190 -19.32 18.16 -4.79
CA THR A 190 -20.44 19.10 -4.65
C THR A 190 -19.92 20.51 -4.38
N GLN A 191 -20.74 21.53 -4.62
CA GLN A 191 -20.38 22.91 -4.32
C GLN A 191 -20.01 23.11 -2.84
N SER A 192 -20.69 22.41 -1.93
CA SER A 192 -20.38 22.43 -0.49
C SER A 192 -19.02 21.84 -0.12
N GLN A 193 -18.42 21.04 -0.99
CA GLN A 193 -17.10 20.43 -0.79
C GLN A 193 -15.97 21.27 -1.38
N MET A 194 -16.26 22.39 -2.05
CA MET A 194 -15.24 23.31 -2.55
C MET A 194 -14.85 24.35 -1.49
N PRO A 195 -13.56 24.59 -1.24
CA PRO A 195 -13.12 25.70 -0.40
C PRO A 195 -13.65 27.05 -0.91
N SER A 196 -14.01 27.93 0.04
CA SER A 196 -14.39 29.30 -0.27
C SER A 196 -13.23 30.04 -0.95
N HIS A 197 -13.49 30.65 -2.10
CA HIS A 197 -12.51 31.42 -2.87
C HIS A 197 -13.16 32.64 -3.51
N ASN A 198 -12.34 33.62 -3.89
CA ASN A 198 -12.75 34.83 -4.61
C ASN A 198 -11.73 35.15 -5.70
N HIS A 199 -12.17 35.86 -6.74
CA HIS A 199 -11.33 36.37 -7.80
C HIS A 199 -11.36 37.90 -7.79
N THR A 200 -10.18 38.51 -7.89
CA THR A 200 -10.03 39.96 -8.06
C THR A 200 -9.32 40.25 -9.38
N GLY A 201 -9.77 41.26 -10.11
CA GLY A 201 -9.15 41.70 -11.35
C GLY A 201 -9.47 43.17 -11.63
N ASN A 202 -8.55 43.84 -12.33
CA ASN A 202 -8.70 45.23 -12.76
C ASN A 202 -8.63 45.29 -14.29
N THR A 203 -9.47 46.12 -14.90
CA THR A 203 -9.31 46.51 -16.31
C THR A 203 -8.36 47.70 -16.41
N ASN A 204 -7.64 47.84 -17.54
CA ASN A 204 -6.84 49.04 -17.79
C ASN A 204 -7.75 50.29 -17.86
N ASN A 205 -7.24 51.44 -17.42
CA ASN A 205 -7.93 52.72 -17.59
C ASN A 205 -7.87 53.11 -19.07
N ALA A 206 -8.94 52.87 -19.83
CA ALA A 206 -9.07 53.25 -21.23
C ALA A 206 -10.38 54.00 -21.43
N GLY A 207 -10.33 55.09 -22.20
CA GLY A 207 -11.51 55.91 -22.48
C GLY A 207 -11.35 57.42 -22.31
N ASN A 208 -10.15 57.91 -21.99
CA ASN A 208 -9.94 59.36 -21.90
C ASN A 208 -9.70 59.94 -23.30
N HIS A 209 -10.70 60.60 -23.87
CA HIS A 209 -10.57 61.33 -25.13
C HIS A 209 -11.19 62.73 -25.05
N ARG A 210 -10.80 63.57 -26.00
CA ARG A 210 -11.26 64.96 -26.13
C ARG A 210 -11.91 65.17 -27.48
N HIS A 211 -12.98 65.95 -27.52
CA HIS A 211 -13.55 66.47 -28.76
C HIS A 211 -13.03 67.88 -29.05
N THR A 212 -12.73 68.13 -30.32
CA THR A 212 -12.46 69.47 -30.84
C THR A 212 -13.51 69.83 -31.87
N GLY A 213 -13.84 71.11 -31.95
CA GLY A 213 -14.74 71.66 -32.95
C GLY A 213 -14.16 72.94 -33.53
N SER A 214 -14.53 73.25 -34.77
CA SER A 214 -14.08 74.46 -35.45
C SER A 214 -15.29 75.23 -35.96
N THR A 215 -15.25 76.56 -35.84
CA THR A 215 -16.25 77.41 -36.50
C THR A 215 -15.88 77.61 -37.97
N TYR A 216 -16.85 77.95 -38.81
CA TYR A 216 -16.55 78.37 -40.18
C TYR A 216 -15.76 79.69 -40.15
N SER A 217 -14.83 79.88 -41.09
CA SER A 217 -14.07 81.13 -41.21
C SER A 217 -14.98 82.21 -41.79
N GLY A 218 -15.09 83.33 -41.10
CA GLY A 218 -15.99 84.42 -41.47
C GLY A 218 -15.50 85.77 -40.96
N GLY A 219 -16.27 86.83 -41.22
CA GLY A 219 -15.93 88.20 -40.80
C GLY A 219 -15.03 88.96 -41.77
N SER A 220 -14.63 88.34 -42.89
CA SER A 220 -13.93 89.05 -43.96
C SER A 220 -14.83 90.13 -44.56
N HIS A 221 -14.38 91.36 -44.54
CA HIS A 221 -15.06 92.46 -45.20
C HIS A 221 -14.02 93.46 -45.72
N SER A 222 -14.49 94.38 -46.56
CA SER A 222 -13.69 95.51 -47.00
C SER A 222 -14.49 96.79 -46.79
N HIS A 223 -13.77 97.88 -46.58
CA HIS A 223 -14.36 99.21 -46.58
C HIS A 223 -14.09 99.87 -47.91
N SER A 224 -15.12 100.52 -48.46
CA SER A 224 -14.97 101.43 -49.59
C SER A 224 -15.11 102.84 -49.05
N VAL A 225 -14.09 103.66 -49.29
CA VAL A 225 -14.14 105.08 -48.98
C VAL A 225 -14.72 105.81 -50.20
N PRO A 226 -15.90 106.43 -50.09
CA PRO A 226 -16.46 107.22 -51.18
C PRO A 226 -15.59 108.45 -51.42
N ASN A 227 -15.30 108.74 -52.69
CA ASN A 227 -14.60 109.95 -53.08
C ASN A 227 -15.64 111.08 -53.23
N GLU A 228 -15.72 111.98 -52.25
CA GLU A 228 -16.70 113.06 -52.22
C GLU A 228 -16.20 114.33 -52.93
N ASN A 229 -16.97 114.84 -53.89
CA ASN A 229 -16.64 116.01 -54.73
C ASN A 229 -17.21 117.32 -54.16
N GLY A 230 -16.94 117.64 -52.90
CA GLY A 230 -17.30 118.93 -52.32
C GLY A 230 -16.22 119.99 -52.56
N VAL A 231 -16.55 121.11 -53.23
CA VAL A 231 -15.61 122.23 -53.46
C VAL A 231 -15.39 123.10 -52.20
N ASN A 232 -16.09 122.79 -51.11
CA ASN A 232 -15.95 123.47 -49.83
C ASN A 232 -15.76 122.38 -48.76
N GLY A 233 -14.57 122.33 -48.16
CA GLY A 233 -14.05 121.21 -47.38
C GLY A 233 -14.96 120.76 -46.24
N GLY A 234 -15.71 119.69 -46.49
CA GLY A 234 -16.35 118.87 -45.46
C GLY A 234 -15.40 117.78 -44.94
N SER A 235 -15.77 117.16 -43.82
CA SER A 235 -14.97 116.19 -43.05
C SER A 235 -14.78 114.80 -43.72
N GLY A 236 -14.53 114.75 -45.03
CA GLY A 236 -14.24 113.54 -45.80
C GLY A 236 -12.75 113.33 -46.10
N VAL A 237 -12.36 112.11 -46.49
CA VAL A 237 -10.97 111.78 -46.88
C VAL A 237 -10.76 112.12 -48.36
N HIS A 238 -9.88 113.08 -48.65
CA HIS A 238 -9.58 113.52 -50.02
C HIS A 238 -8.28 112.90 -50.54
N PHE A 239 -8.37 112.11 -51.61
CA PHE A 239 -7.20 111.55 -52.31
C PHE A 239 -6.90 112.36 -53.57
N ARG A 240 -5.66 112.88 -53.70
CA ARG A 240 -5.20 113.60 -54.89
C ARG A 240 -4.78 112.59 -55.95
N ILE A 241 -5.61 112.35 -56.97
CA ILE A 241 -5.32 111.44 -58.08
C ILE A 241 -5.15 112.27 -59.37
N GLU A 242 -3.98 112.20 -59.99
CA GLU A 242 -3.70 112.85 -61.28
C GLU A 242 -4.24 111.99 -62.44
N GLY A 243 -5.19 112.52 -63.23
CA GLY A 243 -5.77 111.85 -64.41
C GLY A 243 -7.30 111.66 -64.38
N ARG A 244 -7.93 111.47 -65.56
CA ARG A 244 -9.41 111.40 -65.74
C ARG A 244 -10.06 110.04 -65.44
N ASN A 245 -9.32 109.03 -65.00
CA ASN A 245 -9.89 107.74 -64.58
C ASN A 245 -9.94 107.66 -63.06
N ARG A 246 -11.13 107.88 -62.49
CA ARG A 246 -11.37 108.02 -61.04
C ARG A 246 -12.19 106.84 -60.52
N ALA A 247 -11.55 105.70 -60.33
CA ALA A 247 -12.18 104.52 -59.73
C ALA A 247 -12.29 104.65 -58.20
N ARG A 248 -13.33 104.06 -57.61
CA ARG A 248 -13.45 103.90 -56.14
C ARG A 248 -12.25 103.11 -55.63
N GLN A 249 -11.57 103.62 -54.60
CA GLN A 249 -10.52 102.86 -53.92
C GLN A 249 -11.15 101.99 -52.83
N SER A 250 -10.92 100.69 -52.93
CA SER A 250 -11.36 99.71 -51.94
C SER A 250 -10.13 99.04 -51.34
N GLY A 251 -10.13 98.88 -50.01
CA GLY A 251 -9.13 98.04 -49.34
C GLY A 251 -9.25 96.58 -49.79
N THR A 252 -8.19 95.80 -49.62
CA THR A 252 -8.26 94.35 -49.86
C THR A 252 -9.15 93.69 -48.80
N VAL A 253 -9.95 92.70 -49.21
CA VAL A 253 -10.80 91.94 -48.30
C VAL A 253 -9.90 91.19 -47.32
N ALA A 254 -10.08 91.45 -46.02
CA ALA A 254 -9.28 90.87 -44.96
C ALA A 254 -10.11 90.70 -43.67
N GLY A 255 -9.54 90.02 -42.67
CA GLY A 255 -10.18 89.84 -41.36
C GLY A 255 -10.95 88.52 -41.19
N SER A 256 -11.02 87.68 -42.23
CA SER A 256 -11.55 86.31 -42.07
C SER A 256 -10.69 85.54 -41.09
N HIS A 257 -11.30 85.02 -40.04
CA HIS A 257 -10.66 84.09 -39.12
C HIS A 257 -11.67 83.06 -38.62
N SER A 258 -11.15 81.99 -38.02
CA SER A 258 -11.93 80.96 -37.35
C SER A 258 -11.41 80.77 -35.93
N HIS A 259 -12.25 80.15 -35.10
CA HIS A 259 -11.86 79.74 -33.77
C HIS A 259 -11.90 78.22 -33.65
N THR A 260 -10.96 77.68 -32.88
CA THR A 260 -10.97 76.29 -32.44
C THR A 260 -11.54 76.24 -31.02
N LEU A 261 -12.59 75.44 -30.85
CA LEU A 261 -13.21 75.18 -29.56
C LEU A 261 -12.63 73.89 -28.97
N ASN A 262 -12.27 74.00 -27.70
CA ASN A 262 -11.48 73.02 -26.99
C ASN A 262 -12.33 72.52 -25.81
N MET A 263 -13.03 71.39 -25.99
CA MET A 263 -13.99 70.88 -24.99
C MET A 263 -13.28 70.13 -23.83
N SER A 264 -13.93 69.95 -22.69
CA SER A 264 -13.39 69.15 -21.57
C SER A 264 -13.26 67.67 -21.94
N TYR A 265 -12.36 66.94 -21.27
CA TYR A 265 -12.23 65.50 -21.44
C TYR A 265 -13.55 64.79 -21.09
N ALA A 266 -13.95 63.80 -21.89
CA ALA A 266 -15.05 62.92 -21.50
C ALA A 266 -14.64 62.16 -20.23
N GLY A 267 -15.52 62.16 -19.23
CA GLY A 267 -15.25 61.58 -17.91
C GLY A 267 -14.89 60.10 -17.98
N ASN A 268 -14.12 59.65 -16.98
CA ASN A 268 -13.66 58.27 -16.88
C ASN A 268 -14.85 57.30 -16.80
N HIS A 269 -14.78 56.15 -17.49
CA HIS A 269 -15.82 55.12 -17.45
C HIS A 269 -15.24 53.75 -17.07
N ASN A 270 -16.12 52.80 -16.73
CA ASN A 270 -15.75 51.47 -16.26
C ASN A 270 -15.90 50.42 -17.37
N HIS A 271 -15.03 49.41 -17.34
CA HIS A 271 -15.13 48.22 -18.18
C HIS A 271 -15.61 47.03 -17.33
N ALA A 272 -16.41 46.15 -17.93
CA ALA A 272 -16.81 44.89 -17.31
C ALA A 272 -15.68 43.86 -17.40
N PHE A 273 -15.36 43.19 -16.30
CA PHE A 273 -14.38 42.11 -16.24
C PHE A 273 -15.08 40.80 -15.86
N THR A 274 -14.97 39.79 -16.73
CA THR A 274 -15.51 38.44 -16.50
C THR A 274 -14.43 37.43 -16.82
N THR A 275 -14.16 36.49 -15.90
CA THR A 275 -13.27 35.35 -16.15
C THR A 275 -14.06 34.18 -16.73
N ASN A 276 -13.41 33.37 -17.57
CA ASN A 276 -14.01 32.13 -18.07
C ASN A 276 -14.20 31.11 -16.94
N SER A 277 -15.31 30.38 -16.95
CA SER A 277 -15.47 29.18 -16.12
C SER A 277 -14.37 28.16 -16.45
N LYS A 278 -13.72 27.62 -15.43
CA LYS A 278 -12.73 26.55 -15.53
C LYS A 278 -13.10 25.41 -14.59
N GLY A 279 -12.84 24.18 -15.03
CA GLY A 279 -13.28 22.95 -14.36
C GLY A 279 -14.35 22.21 -15.18
N GLY A 280 -14.32 20.88 -15.12
CA GLY A 280 -15.25 20.02 -15.86
C GLY A 280 -16.35 19.40 -15.00
N ASN A 281 -16.39 19.72 -13.69
CA ASN A 281 -17.25 19.05 -12.69
C ASN A 281 -17.15 17.52 -12.71
N ALA A 282 -16.02 16.99 -13.19
CA ALA A 282 -15.76 15.56 -13.24
C ALA A 282 -15.31 15.07 -11.86
N ALA A 283 -15.71 13.84 -11.52
CA ALA A 283 -15.15 13.15 -10.38
C ALA A 283 -13.65 12.91 -10.59
N HIS A 284 -12.87 13.03 -9.52
CA HIS A 284 -11.48 12.60 -9.52
C HIS A 284 -11.36 11.17 -8.98
N GLU A 285 -10.50 10.36 -9.59
CA GLU A 285 -10.05 9.08 -9.02
C GLU A 285 -8.99 9.39 -7.95
N ASN A 286 -9.23 8.98 -6.70
CA ASN A 286 -8.33 9.23 -5.57
C ASN A 286 -7.49 7.98 -5.19
N ARG A 287 -7.34 7.03 -6.12
CA ARG A 287 -6.64 5.77 -5.88
C ARG A 287 -5.14 5.94 -6.15
N PRO A 288 -4.27 5.61 -5.18
CA PRO A 288 -2.83 5.54 -5.43
C PRO A 288 -2.49 4.51 -6.53
N PRO A 289 -1.29 4.56 -7.13
CA PRO A 289 -0.78 3.47 -7.96
C PRO A 289 -0.92 2.12 -7.24
N TYR A 290 -1.44 1.10 -7.92
CA TYR A 290 -1.80 -0.18 -7.30
C TYR A 290 -1.29 -1.38 -8.09
N TYR A 291 -1.08 -2.48 -7.38
CA TYR A 291 -0.81 -3.80 -7.95
C TYR A 291 -1.96 -4.75 -7.55
N GLY A 292 -2.60 -5.36 -8.54
CA GLY A 292 -3.77 -6.21 -8.32
C GLY A 292 -3.40 -7.62 -7.87
N LEU A 293 -3.89 -8.01 -6.70
CA LEU A 293 -3.83 -9.38 -6.18
C LEU A 293 -5.25 -9.88 -5.91
N ALA A 294 -5.50 -11.17 -6.12
CA ALA A 294 -6.75 -11.78 -5.74
C ALA A 294 -6.77 -12.00 -4.22
N PHE A 295 -7.94 -11.84 -3.59
CA PHE A 295 -8.14 -12.32 -2.23
C PHE A 295 -8.75 -13.71 -2.28
N ILE A 296 -8.13 -14.68 -1.63
CA ILE A 296 -8.64 -16.05 -1.52
C ILE A 296 -8.82 -16.43 -0.06
N MET A 297 -9.89 -17.19 0.22
CA MET A 297 -10.26 -17.64 1.55
C MET A 297 -10.04 -19.14 1.69
N PHE A 298 -9.37 -19.56 2.76
CA PHE A 298 -9.17 -20.97 3.05
C PHE A 298 -10.49 -21.64 3.45
N LYS A 299 -10.80 -22.77 2.81
CA LYS A 299 -12.03 -23.54 2.97
C LYS A 299 -11.81 -24.92 3.61
N GLY A 300 -10.56 -25.32 3.86
CA GLY A 300 -10.22 -26.70 4.23
C GLY A 300 -10.00 -27.57 2.99
N LEU A 301 -9.20 -28.64 3.14
CA LEU A 301 -8.88 -29.61 2.08
C LEU A 301 -9.92 -30.72 1.95
#